data_AF-A0A182KC42-F1
#
_entry.id   AF-A0A182KC42-F1
#
_cell.length_a   1.000
_cell.length_b   1.000
_cell.length_c   1.000
_cell.angle_alpha   90.00
_cell.angle_beta   90.00
_cell.angle_gamma   90.00
#
_symmetry.space_group_name_H-M   'P 1'
#
loop_
_entity.id
_entity.type
_entity.pdbx_description
1 polymer ?
#
loop_
_entity_poly.entity_id
_entity_poly.type
_entity_poly.pdbx_seq_one_letter_code
_entity_poly.pdbx_strand_id
1 'polypeptide(L)'
;MRFEALVLFTLLAFAFAKRPSSLVFSNPCLEKRVCPKNEVFICCGPCAEPTCTKPEPNTNCKDMCIAGCFCKNNYIRRVIGGPCVWANSCPNPRKTTKKP
;
A
#
# COMPACT_ATOMS: atom_id res chain seq x y z
N MET A 1 -52.49 -23.82 -5.01
CA MET A 1 -51.63 -24.08 -3.84
C MET A 1 -50.14 -24.25 -4.18
N ARG A 2 -49.75 -24.95 -5.26
CA ARG A 2 -48.32 -25.13 -5.62
C ARG A 2 -47.66 -23.93 -6.33
N PHE A 3 -48.44 -23.12 -7.05
CA PHE A 3 -47.96 -21.89 -7.69
C PHE A 3 -47.71 -20.75 -6.67
N GLU A 4 -48.61 -20.57 -5.71
CA GLU A 4 -48.47 -19.58 -4.62
C GLU A 4 -47.20 -19.77 -3.79
N ALA A 5 -46.86 -21.02 -3.47
CA ALA A 5 -45.62 -21.34 -2.77
C ALA A 5 -44.39 -21.00 -3.62
N LEU A 6 -44.41 -21.28 -4.92
CA LEU A 6 -43.32 -20.98 -5.85
C LEU A 6 -43.08 -19.46 -5.97
N VAL A 7 -44.14 -18.65 -5.99
CA VAL A 7 -44.04 -17.18 -6.00
C VAL A 7 -43.47 -16.65 -4.69
N LEU A 8 -43.88 -17.19 -3.54
CA LEU A 8 -43.29 -16.83 -2.24
C LEU A 8 -41.81 -17.22 -2.12
N PHE A 9 -41.44 -18.40 -2.63
CA PHE A 9 -40.05 -18.86 -2.63
C PHE A 9 -39.13 -18.00 -3.52
N THR A 10 -39.61 -17.54 -4.67
CA THR A 10 -38.82 -16.62 -5.52
C THR A 10 -38.69 -15.25 -4.89
N LEU A 11 -39.76 -14.68 -4.30
CA LEU A 11 -39.70 -13.39 -3.61
C LEU A 11 -38.74 -13.41 -2.40
N LEU A 12 -38.72 -14.50 -1.64
CA LEU A 12 -37.75 -14.69 -0.55
C LEU A 12 -36.31 -14.78 -1.09
N ALA A 13 -36.07 -15.49 -2.19
CA ALA A 13 -34.74 -15.56 -2.81
C ALA A 13 -34.25 -14.20 -3.33
N PHE A 14 -35.13 -13.36 -3.88
CA PHE A 14 -34.78 -11.99 -4.31
C PHE A 14 -34.49 -11.03 -3.14
N ALA A 15 -35.02 -11.29 -1.95
CA ALA A 15 -34.69 -10.51 -0.74
C ALA A 15 -33.24 -10.76 -0.27
N PHE A 16 -32.68 -11.95 -0.53
CA PHE A 16 -31.27 -12.29 -0.23
C PHE A 16 -30.28 -11.88 -1.34
N ALA A 17 -30.76 -11.48 -2.52
CA ALA A 17 -29.92 -11.02 -3.63
C ALA A 17 -29.57 -9.52 -3.57
N LYS A 18 -30.06 -8.77 -2.58
CA LYS A 18 -29.51 -7.44 -2.23
C LYS A 18 -28.26 -7.63 -1.39
N ARG A 19 -27.21 -8.18 -2.00
CA ARG A 19 -25.86 -7.87 -1.52
C ARG A 19 -25.71 -6.36 -1.75
N PRO A 20 -25.58 -5.52 -0.72
CA PRO A 20 -25.02 -4.21 -0.98
C PRO A 20 -23.62 -4.52 -1.51
N SER A 21 -23.45 -4.39 -2.83
CA SER A 21 -22.15 -4.15 -3.41
C SER A 21 -21.71 -2.79 -2.88
N SER A 22 -21.35 -2.75 -1.60
CA SER A 22 -20.53 -1.72 -1.01
C SER A 22 -19.18 -1.85 -1.68
N LEU A 23 -19.09 -1.39 -2.93
CA LEU A 23 -17.86 -0.85 -3.50
C LEU A 23 -17.53 0.41 -2.68
N VAL A 24 -17.23 0.22 -1.40
CA VAL A 24 -16.53 1.24 -0.63
C VAL A 24 -15.11 1.17 -1.18
N PHE A 25 -14.87 1.98 -2.20
CA PHE A 25 -13.52 2.34 -2.57
C PHE A 25 -12.94 3.05 -1.35
N SER A 26 -12.22 2.29 -0.51
CA SER A 26 -11.62 2.80 0.72
C SER A 26 -10.79 4.01 0.35
N ASN A 27 -11.19 5.22 0.78
CA ASN A 27 -10.42 6.42 0.53
C ASN A 27 -9.24 6.43 1.50
N PRO A 28 -8.01 6.12 1.04
CA PRO A 28 -6.88 5.99 1.95
C PRO A 28 -6.54 7.31 2.64
N CYS A 29 -6.91 8.47 2.08
CA CYS A 29 -6.63 9.78 2.67
C CYS A 29 -7.50 10.08 3.90
N LEU A 30 -8.64 9.38 4.06
CA LEU A 30 -9.51 9.55 5.22
C LEU A 30 -9.18 8.57 6.35
N GLU A 31 -8.34 7.56 6.08
CA GLU A 31 -7.96 6.56 7.07
C GLU A 31 -6.74 7.02 7.87
N LYS A 32 -6.92 7.17 9.18
CA LYS A 32 -5.81 7.50 10.08
C LYS A 32 -4.97 6.25 10.35
N ARG A 33 -3.84 6.10 9.65
CA ARG A 33 -2.89 5.00 9.87
C ARG A 33 -1.67 5.45 10.67
N VAL A 34 -1.21 4.58 11.57
CA VAL A 34 0.04 4.78 12.32
C VAL A 34 1.18 4.13 11.55
N CYS A 35 2.21 4.90 11.23
CA CYS A 35 3.41 4.39 10.57
C CYS A 35 4.53 4.07 11.56
N PRO A 36 5.46 3.18 11.18
CA PRO A 36 6.68 2.93 11.95
C PRO A 36 7.54 4.19 12.14
N LYS A 37 8.58 4.06 12.97
CA LYS A 37 9.55 5.12 13.19
C LYS A 37 10.17 5.57 11.85
N ASN A 38 10.32 6.88 11.70
CA ASN A 38 10.89 7.53 10.51
C ASN A 38 10.06 7.37 9.22
N GLU A 39 8.80 6.98 9.34
CA GLU A 39 7.87 6.88 8.22
C GLU A 39 6.70 7.87 8.39
N VAL A 40 6.06 8.23 7.28
CA VAL A 40 4.86 9.06 7.20
C VAL A 40 3.85 8.41 6.27
N PHE A 41 2.58 8.43 6.65
CA PHE A 41 1.53 7.91 5.81
C PHE A 41 1.25 8.91 4.68
N ILE A 42 1.32 8.42 3.44
CA ILE A 42 0.98 9.19 2.25
C ILE A 42 -0.10 8.40 1.52
N CYS A 43 -1.27 9.02 1.32
CA CYS A 43 -2.41 8.32 0.73
C CYS A 43 -2.29 8.12 -0.80
N CYS A 44 -1.45 8.90 -1.46
CA CYS A 44 -1.12 8.77 -2.87
C CYS A 44 0.38 9.07 -3.02
N GLY A 45 1.22 8.10 -2.63
CA GLY A 45 2.67 8.20 -2.68
C GLY A 45 3.26 7.60 -3.96
N PRO A 46 4.60 7.71 -4.14
CA PRO A 46 5.28 7.14 -5.29
C PRO A 46 5.06 5.64 -5.38
N CYS A 47 4.97 5.10 -6.60
CA CYS A 47 4.82 3.66 -6.83
C CYS A 47 6.01 2.82 -6.37
N ALA A 48 7.18 3.43 -6.26
CA ALA A 48 8.41 2.79 -5.82
C ALA A 48 9.20 3.76 -4.93
N GLU A 49 9.58 3.29 -3.75
CA GLU A 49 10.38 4.05 -2.80
C GLU A 49 11.88 3.70 -2.97
N PRO A 50 12.79 4.68 -2.89
CA PRO A 50 14.22 4.42 -2.92
C PRO A 50 14.67 3.54 -1.75
N THR A 51 15.64 2.68 -2.05
CA THR A 51 16.29 1.82 -1.06
C THR A 51 17.80 2.04 -1.05
N CYS A 52 18.51 1.62 0.00
CA CYS A 52 19.98 1.73 0.02
C CYS A 52 20.66 1.05 -1.19
N THR A 53 20.12 -0.06 -1.68
CA THR A 53 20.66 -0.79 -2.85
C THR A 53 20.16 -0.25 -4.18
N LYS A 54 19.01 0.43 -4.19
CA LYS A 54 18.44 1.10 -5.37
C LYS A 54 17.98 2.52 -5.00
N PRO A 55 18.91 3.50 -4.91
CA PRO A 55 18.57 4.87 -4.54
C PRO A 55 17.72 5.60 -5.60
N GLU A 56 17.79 5.14 -6.85
CA GLU A 56 17.01 5.67 -7.98
C GLU A 56 16.11 4.56 -8.52
N PRO A 57 14.95 4.30 -7.90
CA PRO A 57 13.98 3.34 -8.43
C PRO A 57 13.36 3.88 -9.73
N ASN A 58 12.88 2.97 -10.58
CA ASN A 58 12.10 3.37 -11.74
C ASN A 58 10.75 3.89 -11.26
N THR A 59 10.48 5.18 -11.47
CA THR A 59 9.24 5.85 -11.09
C THR A 59 8.27 6.03 -12.27
N ASN A 60 8.51 5.37 -13.41
CA ASN A 60 7.63 5.40 -14.59
C ASN A 60 6.37 4.54 -14.36
N CYS A 61 5.59 4.88 -13.34
CA CYS A 61 4.28 4.31 -13.08
C CYS A 61 3.26 5.33 -13.55
N LYS A 62 2.81 5.17 -14.81
CA LYS A 62 1.85 6.11 -15.41
C LYS A 62 0.55 6.09 -14.61
N ASP A 63 0.16 7.25 -14.09
CA ASP A 63 -1.09 7.51 -13.37
C ASP A 63 -1.37 6.59 -12.17
N MET A 64 -0.32 5.99 -11.58
CA MET A 64 -0.44 5.08 -10.44
C MET A 64 0.31 5.61 -9.22
N CYS A 65 -0.42 5.79 -8.12
CA CYS A 65 0.14 6.02 -6.80
C CYS A 65 -0.34 4.93 -5.84
N ILE A 66 0.42 4.70 -4.78
CA ILE A 66 0.09 3.72 -3.74
C ILE A 66 -0.07 4.42 -2.40
N ALA A 67 -1.12 4.05 -1.66
CA ALA A 67 -1.30 4.47 -0.29
C ALA A 67 -0.41 3.64 0.62
N GLY A 68 0.33 4.27 1.53
CA GLY A 68 1.23 3.54 2.42
C GLY A 68 2.08 4.41 3.32
N CYS A 69 2.94 3.75 4.09
CA CYS A 69 3.97 4.40 4.90
C CYS A 69 5.25 4.53 4.07
N PHE A 70 5.74 5.76 3.96
CA PHE A 70 6.95 6.12 3.21
C PHE A 70 7.97 6.75 4.15
N CYS A 71 9.25 6.59 3.85
CA CYS A 71 10.35 7.23 4.57
C CYS A 71 10.17 8.75 4.58
N LYS A 72 10.35 9.35 5.76
CA LYS A 72 10.41 10.81 5.91
C LYS A 72 11.58 11.38 5.12
N ASN A 73 11.55 12.69 4.89
CA ASN A 73 12.67 13.40 4.28
C ASN A 73 14.01 13.09 5.01
N ASN A 74 15.09 12.91 4.25
CA ASN A 74 16.42 12.47 4.68
C ASN A 74 16.53 11.02 5.19
N TYR A 75 15.45 10.25 5.15
CA TYR A 75 15.48 8.80 5.39
C TYR A 75 15.34 8.03 4.08
N ILE A 76 15.90 6.82 4.05
CA ILE A 76 15.84 5.90 2.92
C ILE A 76 15.56 4.49 3.45
N ARG A 77 14.84 3.68 2.68
CA ARG A 77 14.48 2.33 3.13
C ARG A 77 15.70 1.42 3.03
N ARG A 78 16.09 0.76 4.12
CA ARG A 78 17.32 -0.06 4.12
C ARG A 78 17.26 -1.19 3.08
N VAL A 79 16.14 -1.91 3.06
CA VAL A 79 15.79 -2.99 2.13
C VAL A 79 14.28 -2.96 1.93
N ILE A 80 13.75 -3.53 0.85
CA ILE A 80 12.29 -3.58 0.60
C ILE A 80 11.58 -4.18 1.84
N GLY A 81 10.57 -3.48 2.35
CA GLY A 81 9.84 -3.85 3.57
C GLY A 81 10.61 -3.66 4.90
N GLY A 82 11.88 -3.24 4.85
CA GLY A 82 12.70 -2.95 6.02
C GLY A 82 12.52 -1.53 6.56
N PRO A 83 13.28 -1.13 7.60
CA PRO A 83 13.13 0.17 8.25
C PRO A 83 13.69 1.32 7.41
N CYS A 84 13.13 2.51 7.62
CA CYS A 84 13.70 3.78 7.15
C CYS A 84 14.85 4.23 8.06
N VAL A 85 16.05 4.33 7.47
CA VAL A 85 17.29 4.74 8.13
C VAL A 85 17.79 6.05 7.53
N TRP A 86 18.69 6.76 8.21
CA TRP A 86 19.29 7.97 7.66
C TRP A 86 19.96 7.67 6.32
N ALA A 87 19.73 8.50 5.30
CA ALA A 87 20.24 8.25 3.96
C ALA A 87 21.78 8.09 3.90
N ASN A 88 22.49 8.88 4.71
CA ASN A 88 23.95 8.81 4.86
C ASN A 88 24.47 7.55 5.60
N SER A 89 23.58 6.74 6.18
CA SER A 89 23.92 5.50 6.89
C SER A 89 23.86 4.25 6.00
N CYS A 90 23.51 4.41 4.71
CA CYS A 90 23.55 3.30 3.78
C CYS A 90 24.98 2.76 3.63
N PRO A 91 25.14 1.43 3.56
CA PRO A 91 26.44 0.85 3.26
C PRO A 91 26.89 1.34 1.88
N ASN A 92 28.04 2.00 1.83
CA ASN A 92 28.62 2.41 0.56
C ASN A 92 28.95 1.16 -0.26
N PRO A 93 28.51 1.04 -1.53
CA PRO A 93 28.92 -0.05 -2.40
C PRO A 93 30.45 -0.10 -2.62
N ARG A 94 31.16 0.99 -2.28
CA ARG A 94 32.62 1.15 -2.43
C ARG A 94 33.44 0.92 -1.17
N LYS A 95 32.87 0.37 -0.09
CA LYS A 95 33.66 -0.03 1.09
C LYS A 95 33.55 -1.54 1.35
N THR A 96 33.70 -2.35 0.30
CA THR A 96 34.47 -3.57 0.50
C THR A 96 35.90 -3.12 0.79
N THR A 97 36.28 -3.15 2.06
CA THR A 97 37.68 -3.11 2.45
C THR A 97 38.43 -4.16 1.63
N LYS A 98 39.17 -3.72 0.59
CA LYS A 98 40.38 -4.44 0.20
C LYS A 98 41.25 -4.43 1.46
N LYS A 99 41.17 -5.49 2.24
CA LYS A 99 42.11 -5.78 3.32
C LYS A 99 43.49 -5.91 2.65
N PRO A 100 44.52 -5.17 3.09
CA PRO A 100 45.86 -5.30 2.56
C PRO A 100 46.41 -6.72 2.79
#